data_AF-A0A9P8AE16-F1
#
_entry.id   AF-A0A9P8AE16-F1
#
_cell.length_a   1.000
_cell.length_b   1.000
_cell.length_c   1.000
_cell.angle_alpha   90.00
_cell.angle_beta   90.00
_cell.angle_gamma   90.00
#
_symmetry.space_group_name_H-M   'P 1'
#
loop_
_entity.id
_entity.type
_entity.pdbx_description
1 polymer ?
#
loop_
_entity_poly.entity_id
_entity_poly.type
_entity_poly.pdbx_seq_one_letter_code
_entity_poly.pdbx_strand_id
1 'polypeptide(L)'
;MKVCIEEACDQAGLGEEERLPAQKFSKLHQRQCDTLLFIKLQSIKKQLQNGQQEQDSESRYATLLLDSGFKSQLQAKLVGCLLSPDITHYRIQSLIRQEPEIFNVPVQLFEHPELVSQLQNLVTYGLSTARGSIKSKLKESLGRKRRGSQPIHELCATLAVPGMEIKGSHWARVAFLRLCFVEFPKLSKGPETGSAENTSTATNDALTNDNTNTPVGQRQQLSE
;
A
#
# COMPACT_ATOMS: atom_id res chain seq x y z
N MET A 1 0.54 -57.20 -21.17
CA MET A 1 -0.37 -57.92 -22.10
C MET A 1 0.18 -57.88 -23.53
N LYS A 2 1.24 -58.63 -23.80
CA LYS A 2 1.65 -59.04 -25.15
C LYS A 2 1.25 -60.50 -25.24
N VAL A 3 0.01 -60.75 -25.66
CA VAL A 3 -0.57 -62.10 -25.72
C VAL A 3 -0.73 -62.44 -27.20
N CYS A 4 -0.01 -63.49 -27.60
CA CYS A 4 -0.34 -64.47 -28.63
C CYS A 4 -0.98 -63.99 -29.93
N ILE A 5 -0.17 -63.68 -30.95
CA ILE A 5 -0.52 -63.94 -32.36
C ILE A 5 0.78 -64.26 -33.09
N GLU A 6 1.20 -65.53 -33.13
CA GLU A 6 2.15 -66.05 -34.13
C GLU A 6 2.21 -67.59 -34.03
N GLU A 7 1.12 -68.26 -34.38
CA GLU A 7 1.14 -69.69 -34.67
C GLU A 7 -0.04 -70.01 -35.60
N ALA A 8 0.23 -70.08 -36.91
CA ALA A 8 -0.49 -70.81 -37.97
C ALA A 8 -0.26 -70.12 -39.32
N CYS A 9 0.82 -70.47 -40.02
CA CYS A 9 0.94 -70.29 -41.47
C CYS A 9 2.11 -71.14 -41.99
N ASP A 10 1.96 -72.46 -41.88
CA ASP A 10 2.72 -73.42 -42.68
C ASP A 10 1.72 -74.17 -43.56
N GLN A 11 2.08 -74.36 -44.84
CA GLN A 11 1.37 -75.10 -45.89
C GLN A 11 0.42 -74.30 -46.79
N ALA A 12 0.98 -73.36 -47.56
CA ALA A 12 0.54 -73.12 -48.92
C ALA A 12 1.73 -72.61 -49.76
N GLY A 13 2.23 -73.46 -50.66
CA GLY A 13 3.26 -73.09 -51.63
C GLY A 13 2.69 -72.14 -52.69
N LEU A 14 2.61 -70.86 -52.34
CA LEU A 14 2.33 -69.75 -53.25
C LEU A 14 3.57 -68.87 -53.35
N GLY A 15 3.89 -68.48 -54.59
CA GLY A 15 5.17 -67.90 -55.00
C GLY A 15 5.60 -66.67 -54.22
N GLU A 16 6.92 -66.47 -54.17
CA GLU A 16 7.64 -65.46 -53.38
C GLU A 16 7.37 -63.98 -53.73
N GLU A 17 6.35 -63.66 -54.53
CA GLU A 17 6.15 -62.31 -55.08
C GLU A 17 5.20 -61.41 -54.27
N GLU A 18 4.69 -61.86 -53.11
CA GLU A 18 3.67 -61.12 -52.35
C GLU A 18 3.99 -60.88 -50.85
N ARG A 19 5.25 -61.00 -50.42
CA ARG A 19 5.69 -60.77 -49.02
C ARG A 19 6.12 -59.33 -48.68
N LEU A 20 5.92 -58.37 -49.58
CA LEU A 20 6.43 -56.99 -49.44
C LEU A 20 5.56 -55.94 -48.69
N PRO A 21 4.29 -56.16 -48.25
CA PRO A 21 3.53 -55.10 -47.57
C PRO A 21 3.81 -54.98 -46.06
N ALA A 22 4.04 -56.08 -45.33
CA ALA A 22 4.07 -56.08 -43.86
C ALA A 22 5.20 -55.21 -43.27
N GLN A 23 6.37 -55.17 -43.91
CA GLN A 23 7.52 -54.38 -43.45
C GLN A 23 7.35 -52.86 -43.68
N LYS A 24 6.51 -52.46 -44.65
CA LYS A 24 6.19 -51.05 -44.89
C LYS A 24 5.17 -50.52 -43.89
N PHE A 25 4.20 -51.34 -43.49
CA PHE A 25 3.21 -50.97 -42.48
C PHE A 25 3.83 -50.77 -41.09
N SER A 26 4.79 -51.61 -40.68
CA SER A 26 5.46 -51.44 -39.38
C SER A 26 6.28 -50.14 -39.31
N LYS A 27 6.98 -49.77 -40.40
CA LYS A 27 7.75 -48.53 -40.48
C LYS A 27 6.86 -47.27 -40.47
N LEU A 28 5.70 -47.33 -41.13
CA LEU A 28 4.75 -46.21 -41.13
C LEU A 28 4.12 -46.02 -39.76
N HIS A 29 3.69 -47.10 -39.11
CA HIS A 29 3.11 -47.06 -37.77
C HIS A 29 4.14 -46.57 -36.74
N GLN A 30 5.40 -47.00 -36.83
CA GLN A 30 6.48 -46.52 -35.97
C GLN A 30 6.69 -45.00 -36.11
N ARG A 31 6.76 -44.49 -37.34
CA ARG A 31 6.90 -43.04 -37.59
C ARG A 31 5.73 -42.22 -37.04
N GLN A 32 4.51 -42.75 -37.11
CA GLN A 32 3.32 -42.10 -36.54
C GLN A 32 3.39 -42.05 -35.01
N CYS A 33 3.81 -43.15 -34.36
CA CYS A 33 4.04 -43.19 -32.92
C CYS A 33 5.12 -42.19 -32.48
N ASP A 34 6.24 -42.12 -33.20
CA ASP A 34 7.35 -41.21 -32.87
C ASP A 34 6.94 -39.73 -33.01
N THR A 35 6.16 -39.40 -34.04
CA THR A 35 5.63 -38.04 -34.26
C THR A 35 4.67 -37.64 -33.14
N LEU A 36 3.77 -38.54 -32.73
CA LEU A 36 2.83 -38.30 -31.64
C LEU A 36 3.57 -38.10 -30.30
N LEU A 37 4.62 -38.89 -30.05
CA LEU A 37 5.44 -38.77 -28.86
C LEU A 37 6.16 -37.41 -28.81
N PHE A 38 6.73 -36.97 -29.94
CA PHE A 38 7.39 -35.68 -30.05
C PHE A 38 6.44 -34.51 -29.78
N ILE A 39 5.22 -34.53 -30.34
CA ILE A 39 4.21 -33.51 -30.08
C ILE A 39 3.84 -33.46 -28.59
N LYS A 40 3.63 -34.62 -27.95
CA LYS A 40 3.35 -34.68 -26.51
C LYS A 40 4.50 -34.14 -25.66
N LEU A 41 5.74 -34.49 -25.99
CA LEU A 41 6.92 -33.99 -25.29
C LEU A 41 7.07 -32.46 -25.43
N GLN A 42 6.82 -31.90 -26.61
CA GLN A 42 6.83 -30.45 -26.82
C GLN A 42 5.72 -29.76 -26.00
N SER A 43 4.52 -30.36 -25.93
CA SER A 43 3.43 -29.84 -25.10
C SER A 43 3.80 -29.84 -23.61
N ILE A 44 4.37 -30.93 -23.10
CA ILE A 44 4.80 -31.03 -21.69
C ILE A 44 5.91 -30.02 -21.40
N LYS A 45 6.89 -29.86 -22.29
CA LYS A 45 7.96 -28.88 -22.15
C LYS A 45 7.40 -27.46 -22.05
N LYS A 46 6.44 -27.10 -22.91
CA LYS A 46 5.80 -25.79 -22.89
C LYS A 46 5.03 -25.55 -21.58
N GLN A 47 4.31 -26.56 -21.09
CA GLN A 47 3.61 -26.46 -19.81
C GLN A 47 4.56 -26.27 -18.62
N LEU A 48 5.68 -27.00 -18.58
CA LEU A 48 6.69 -26.85 -17.54
C LEU A 48 7.36 -25.47 -17.57
N GLN A 49 7.69 -24.96 -18.76
CA GLN A 49 8.29 -23.63 -18.91
C GLN A 49 7.32 -22.52 -18.46
N ASN A 50 6.04 -22.62 -18.82
CA ASN A 50 5.03 -21.67 -18.38
C ASN A 50 4.86 -21.68 -16.86
N GLY A 51 4.81 -22.87 -16.24
CA GLY A 51 4.69 -22.99 -14.79
C GLY A 51 5.90 -22.41 -14.04
N GLN A 52 7.12 -22.63 -14.56
CA GLN A 52 8.32 -22.02 -13.98
C GLN A 52 8.31 -20.50 -14.09
N GLN A 53 7.88 -19.97 -15.24
CA GLN A 53 7.83 -18.52 -15.47
C GLN A 53 6.79 -17.82 -14.59
N GLU A 54 5.61 -18.42 -14.39
CA GLU A 54 4.59 -17.90 -13.49
C GLU A 54 5.08 -17.88 -12.04
N GLN A 55 5.71 -18.97 -11.59
CA GLN A 55 6.23 -19.09 -10.23
C GLN A 55 7.39 -18.11 -9.96
N ASP A 56 8.28 -17.91 -10.93
CA ASP A 56 9.37 -16.92 -10.85
C ASP A 56 8.83 -15.49 -10.80
N SER A 57 7.77 -15.20 -11.57
CA SER A 57 7.14 -13.88 -11.58
C SER A 57 6.45 -13.55 -10.26
N GLU A 58 5.70 -14.51 -9.69
CA GLU A 58 5.04 -14.36 -8.39
C GLU A 58 6.05 -14.12 -7.26
N SER A 59 7.14 -14.89 -7.23
CA SER A 59 8.23 -14.73 -6.27
C SER A 59 8.89 -13.34 -6.35
N ARG A 60 9.10 -12.85 -7.59
CA ARG A 60 9.65 -11.50 -7.82
C ARG A 60 8.73 -10.41 -7.27
N TYR A 61 7.42 -10.51 -7.49
CA TYR A 61 6.47 -9.52 -6.99
C TYR A 61 6.27 -9.61 -5.47
N ALA A 62 6.30 -10.80 -4.89
CA ALA A 62 6.31 -10.98 -3.44
C ALA A 62 7.53 -10.28 -2.81
N THR A 63 8.71 -10.42 -3.44
CA THR A 63 9.94 -9.76 -2.99
C THR A 63 9.82 -8.24 -3.09
N LEU A 64 9.22 -7.71 -4.17
CA LEU A 64 8.94 -6.27 -4.32
C LEU A 64 8.05 -5.73 -3.20
N LEU A 65 6.98 -6.45 -2.84
CA LEU A 65 6.08 -6.03 -1.76
C LEU A 65 6.75 -6.02 -0.38
N LEU A 66 7.85 -6.76 -0.21
CA LEU A 66 8.65 -6.77 1.01
C LEU A 66 9.71 -5.67 1.05
N ASP A 67 10.14 -5.18 -0.12
CA ASP A 67 11.18 -4.16 -0.27
C ASP A 67 10.85 -2.86 0.48
N SER A 68 11.82 -2.38 1.27
CA SER A 68 11.64 -1.18 2.09
C SER A 68 11.61 0.10 1.25
N GLY A 69 12.34 0.12 0.13
CA GLY A 69 12.34 1.23 -0.83
C GLY A 69 10.97 1.42 -1.45
N PHE A 70 10.39 0.32 -1.96
CA PHE A 70 9.03 0.29 -2.49
C PHE A 70 8.00 0.75 -1.45
N LYS A 71 8.04 0.22 -0.23
CA LYS A 71 7.11 0.61 0.84
C LYS A 71 7.19 2.11 1.15
N SER A 72 8.40 2.66 1.22
CA SER A 72 8.63 4.09 1.48
C SER A 72 8.08 4.96 0.36
N GLN A 73 8.35 4.59 -0.90
CA GLN A 73 7.81 5.31 -2.07
C GLN A 73 6.29 5.24 -2.13
N LEU A 74 5.71 4.07 -1.89
CA LEU A 74 4.26 3.89 -1.82
C LEU A 74 3.67 4.78 -0.71
N GLN A 75 4.27 4.78 0.47
CA GLN A 75 3.82 5.62 1.58
C GLN A 75 3.85 7.12 1.23
N ALA A 76 4.90 7.58 0.55
CA ALA A 76 4.97 8.98 0.11
C ALA A 76 3.81 9.33 -0.84
N LYS A 77 3.51 8.46 -1.79
CA LYS A 77 2.38 8.65 -2.72
C LYS A 77 1.03 8.63 -2.00
N LEU A 78 0.86 7.74 -1.02
CA LEU A 78 -0.35 7.69 -0.19
C LEU A 78 -0.56 8.97 0.64
N VAL A 79 0.52 9.57 1.16
CA VAL A 79 0.45 10.88 1.83
C VAL A 79 0.01 11.95 0.84
N GLY A 80 0.58 11.98 -0.37
CA GLY A 80 0.15 12.88 -1.45
C GLY A 80 -1.35 12.74 -1.76
N CYS A 81 -1.85 11.51 -1.86
CA CYS A 81 -3.29 11.26 -2.05
C CYS A 81 -4.15 11.79 -0.90
N LEU A 82 -3.72 11.67 0.36
CA LEU A 82 -4.47 12.15 1.52
C LEU A 82 -4.50 13.69 1.62
N LEU A 83 -3.47 14.36 1.11
CA LEU A 83 -3.38 15.82 1.08
C LEU A 83 -4.03 16.41 -0.17
N SER A 84 -4.27 15.60 -1.20
CA SER A 84 -5.02 16.00 -2.38
C SER A 84 -6.49 16.29 -2.02
N PRO A 85 -7.08 17.39 -2.50
CA PRO A 85 -8.49 17.71 -2.24
C PRO A 85 -9.45 16.73 -2.95
N ASP A 86 -9.03 16.12 -4.05
CA ASP A 86 -9.91 15.40 -4.98
C ASP A 86 -9.99 13.89 -4.70
N ILE A 87 -9.04 13.37 -3.91
CA ILE A 87 -8.92 11.94 -3.64
C ILE A 87 -9.44 11.67 -2.22
N THR A 88 -10.66 11.14 -2.16
CA THR A 88 -11.19 10.58 -0.91
C THR A 88 -10.50 9.26 -0.60
N HIS A 89 -10.27 9.00 0.69
CA HIS A 89 -9.67 7.76 1.21
C HIS A 89 -10.17 6.50 0.50
N TYR A 90 -11.49 6.36 0.33
CA TYR A 90 -12.10 5.12 -0.17
C TYR A 90 -11.81 4.90 -1.66
N ARG A 91 -11.36 5.93 -2.39
CA ARG A 91 -11.00 5.84 -3.80
C ARG A 91 -9.55 5.42 -4.04
N ILE A 92 -8.70 5.42 -3.01
CA ILE A 92 -7.26 5.17 -3.18
C ILE A 92 -6.98 3.75 -3.67
N GLN A 93 -7.69 2.74 -3.14
CA GLN A 93 -7.53 1.36 -3.63
C GLN A 93 -7.98 1.21 -5.10
N SER A 94 -9.08 1.86 -5.48
CA SER A 94 -9.54 1.88 -6.87
C SER A 94 -8.56 2.62 -7.77
N LEU A 95 -8.00 3.73 -7.30
CA LEU A 95 -7.02 4.53 -8.03
C LEU A 95 -5.73 3.74 -8.28
N ILE A 96 -5.24 2.98 -7.29
CA ILE A 96 -4.07 2.10 -7.46
C ILE A 96 -4.32 1.05 -8.55
N ARG A 97 -5.54 0.51 -8.63
CA ARG A 97 -5.89 -0.47 -9.67
C ARG A 97 -6.05 0.17 -11.05
N GLN A 98 -6.56 1.41 -11.11
CA GLN A 98 -6.79 2.14 -12.37
C GLN A 98 -5.49 2.71 -12.95
N GLU A 99 -4.60 3.20 -12.09
CA GLU A 99 -3.37 3.90 -12.46
C GLU A 99 -2.16 3.34 -11.68
N PRO A 100 -1.83 2.04 -11.84
CA PRO A 100 -0.83 1.36 -11.02
C PRO A 100 0.60 1.89 -11.22
N GLU A 101 0.89 2.41 -12.42
CA GLU A 101 2.14 3.10 -12.77
C GLU A 101 2.41 4.28 -11.83
N ILE A 102 1.38 5.06 -11.47
CA ILE A 102 1.52 6.18 -10.54
C ILE A 102 2.04 5.70 -9.19
N PHE A 103 1.74 4.45 -8.81
CA PHE A 103 2.16 3.84 -7.55
C PHE A 103 3.39 2.95 -7.67
N ASN A 104 4.01 2.86 -8.85
CA ASN A 104 5.09 1.90 -9.17
C ASN A 104 4.67 0.45 -8.89
N VAL A 105 3.39 0.12 -9.06
CA VAL A 105 2.84 -1.23 -8.89
C VAL A 105 2.82 -1.92 -10.26
N PRO A 106 3.47 -3.08 -10.44
CA PRO A 106 3.37 -3.84 -11.69
C PRO A 106 1.94 -4.29 -11.95
N VAL A 107 1.45 -4.14 -13.19
CA VAL A 107 0.08 -4.52 -13.57
C VAL A 107 -0.15 -6.03 -13.37
N GLN A 108 0.88 -6.84 -13.64
CA GLN A 108 0.84 -8.30 -13.52
C GLN A 108 0.61 -8.74 -12.06
N LEU A 109 0.95 -7.91 -11.07
CA LEU A 109 0.67 -8.21 -9.67
C LEU A 109 -0.83 -8.43 -9.43
N PHE A 110 -1.70 -7.75 -10.18
CA PHE A 110 -3.16 -7.90 -10.05
C PHE A 110 -3.72 -9.22 -10.59
N GLU A 111 -2.93 -10.01 -11.30
CA GLU A 111 -3.30 -11.35 -11.78
C GLU A 111 -3.23 -12.38 -10.63
N HIS A 112 -2.47 -12.08 -9.57
CA HIS A 112 -2.26 -12.96 -8.42
C HIS A 112 -3.06 -12.49 -7.20
N PRO A 113 -4.15 -13.17 -6.80
CA PRO A 113 -5.04 -12.71 -5.74
C PRO A 113 -4.35 -12.61 -4.37
N GLU A 114 -3.37 -13.48 -4.10
CA GLU A 114 -2.60 -13.43 -2.85
C GLU A 114 -1.75 -12.17 -2.75
N LEU A 115 -1.07 -11.79 -3.84
CA LEU A 115 -0.28 -10.56 -3.90
C LEU A 115 -1.17 -9.31 -3.84
N VAL A 116 -2.36 -9.35 -4.43
CA VAL A 116 -3.35 -8.27 -4.30
C VAL A 116 -3.75 -8.07 -2.84
N SER A 117 -3.99 -9.15 -2.10
CA SER A 117 -4.30 -9.08 -0.67
C SER A 117 -3.14 -8.48 0.13
N GLN A 118 -1.90 -8.91 -0.15
CA GLN A 118 -0.71 -8.34 0.48
C GLN A 118 -0.55 -6.84 0.18
N LEU A 119 -0.76 -6.42 -1.06
CA LEU A 119 -0.75 -5.01 -1.45
C LEU A 119 -1.84 -4.21 -0.73
N GLN A 120 -3.06 -4.74 -0.64
CA GLN A 120 -4.16 -4.08 0.08
C GLN A 120 -3.85 -3.88 1.57
N ASN A 121 -3.23 -4.87 2.21
CA ASN A 121 -2.77 -4.75 3.59
C ASN A 121 -1.69 -3.68 3.73
N LEU A 122 -0.73 -3.65 2.80
CA LEU A 122 0.33 -2.65 2.76
C LEU A 122 -0.24 -1.23 2.61
N VAL A 123 -1.19 -1.04 1.68
CA VAL A 123 -1.86 0.24 1.45
C VAL A 123 -2.65 0.67 2.69
N THR A 124 -3.38 -0.25 3.32
CA THR A 124 -4.17 0.03 4.53
C THR A 124 -3.29 0.45 5.69
N TYR A 125 -2.18 -0.27 5.89
CA TYR A 125 -1.16 0.08 6.88
C TYR A 125 -0.54 1.46 6.59
N GLY A 126 -0.11 1.68 5.34
CA GLY A 126 0.49 2.95 4.91
C GLY A 126 -0.45 4.14 5.11
N LEU A 127 -1.73 4.00 4.77
CA LEU A 127 -2.75 5.02 5.00
C LEU A 127 -2.97 5.30 6.49
N SER A 128 -2.99 4.26 7.32
CA SER A 128 -3.15 4.40 8.77
C SER A 128 -1.97 5.15 9.39
N THR A 129 -0.75 4.77 9.01
CA THR A 129 0.49 5.44 9.44
C THR A 129 0.53 6.89 8.96
N ALA A 130 0.17 7.16 7.70
CA ALA A 130 0.11 8.50 7.15
C ALA A 130 -0.90 9.39 7.91
N ARG A 131 -2.11 8.88 8.18
CA ARG A 131 -3.11 9.60 8.98
C ARG A 131 -2.61 9.86 10.40
N GLY A 132 -1.96 8.88 11.03
CA GLY A 132 -1.35 9.04 12.36
C GLY A 132 -0.31 10.16 12.37
N SER A 133 0.57 10.19 11.36
CA SER A 133 1.58 11.24 11.19
C SER A 133 0.93 12.61 10.98
N ILE A 134 -0.04 12.73 10.06
CA ILE A 134 -0.79 13.97 9.82
C ILE A 134 -1.43 14.45 11.13
N LYS A 135 -2.11 13.57 11.85
CA LYS A 135 -2.74 13.88 13.14
C LYS A 135 -1.73 14.37 14.19
N SER A 136 -0.55 13.75 14.28
CA SER A 136 0.50 14.19 15.22
C SER A 136 0.97 15.60 14.88
N LYS A 137 1.30 15.88 13.62
CA LYS A 137 1.76 17.20 13.19
C LYS A 137 0.68 18.27 13.36
N LEU A 138 -0.58 17.93 13.10
CA LEU A 138 -1.71 18.83 13.40
C LEU A 138 -1.76 19.17 14.89
N LYS A 139 -1.64 18.17 15.77
CA LYS A 139 -1.64 18.39 17.22
C LYS A 139 -0.43 19.24 17.67
N GLU A 140 0.74 18.96 17.14
CA GLU A 140 1.98 19.70 17.43
C GLU A 140 1.89 21.15 16.96
N SER A 141 1.29 21.41 15.79
CA SER A 141 1.09 22.76 15.27
C SER A 141 0.23 23.64 16.19
N LEU A 142 -0.64 23.04 16.98
CA LEU A 142 -1.51 23.72 17.97
C LEU A 142 -0.80 23.96 19.31
N GLY A 143 0.36 23.34 19.53
CA GLY A 143 1.10 23.36 20.79
C GLY A 143 1.68 24.74 21.12
N ARG A 144 1.34 25.26 22.30
CA ARG A 144 1.74 26.58 22.82
C ARG A 144 3.21 26.69 23.28
N LYS A 145 4.19 26.14 22.55
CA LYS A 145 5.60 26.36 22.93
C LYS A 145 6.11 27.68 22.33
N ARG A 146 5.96 28.74 23.14
CA ARG A 146 6.57 30.08 23.05
C ARG A 146 6.23 31.02 21.87
N ARG A 147 5.67 30.57 20.73
CA ARG A 147 5.41 31.45 19.55
C ARG A 147 4.00 31.44 18.95
N GLY A 148 3.00 30.91 19.68
CA GLY A 148 1.64 30.79 19.14
C GLY A 148 1.50 29.67 18.11
N SER A 149 0.35 29.63 17.44
CA SER A 149 0.00 28.61 16.44
C SER A 149 0.95 28.66 15.24
N GLN A 150 1.51 27.51 14.84
CA GLN A 150 2.34 27.42 13.63
C GLN A 150 1.57 27.92 12.39
N PRO A 151 2.18 28.73 11.49
CA PRO A 151 1.57 29.10 10.21
C PRO A 151 1.22 27.89 9.34
N ILE A 152 0.12 27.98 8.57
CA ILE A 152 -0.34 26.86 7.72
C ILE A 152 0.67 26.47 6.66
N HIS A 153 1.38 27.43 6.06
CA HIS A 153 2.37 27.13 5.02
C HIS A 153 3.55 26.30 5.56
N GLU A 154 4.05 26.61 6.76
CA GLU A 154 5.10 25.83 7.42
C GLU A 154 4.60 24.42 7.77
N LEU A 155 3.39 24.31 8.31
CA LEU A 155 2.77 23.02 8.61
C LEU A 155 2.62 22.17 7.33
N CYS A 156 2.19 22.78 6.23
CA CYS A 156 2.13 22.10 4.92
C CYS A 156 3.49 21.62 4.47
N ALA A 157 4.55 22.42 4.65
CA ALA A 157 5.91 22.01 4.31
C ALA A 157 6.36 20.81 5.15
N THR A 158 5.98 20.72 6.43
CA THR A 158 6.28 19.52 7.24
C THR A 158 5.52 18.29 6.76
N LEU A 159 4.33 18.44 6.18
CA LEU A 159 3.49 17.34 5.70
C LEU A 159 3.82 16.93 4.27
N ALA A 160 4.54 17.78 3.53
CA ALA A 160 4.91 17.52 2.15
C ALA A 160 5.87 16.34 2.04
N VAL A 161 5.64 15.54 1.01
CA VAL A 161 6.57 14.49 0.61
C VAL A 161 7.61 15.05 -0.36
N PRO A 162 8.82 14.47 -0.40
CA PRO A 162 9.86 14.91 -1.33
C PRO A 162 9.33 14.95 -2.77
N GLY A 163 9.58 16.07 -3.46
CA GLY A 163 9.11 16.29 -4.84
C GLY A 163 7.65 16.76 -4.98
N MET A 164 6.89 16.92 -3.89
CA MET A 164 5.53 17.44 -3.96
C MET A 164 5.51 18.97 -4.05
N GLU A 165 4.94 19.49 -5.14
CA GLU A 165 4.68 20.92 -5.28
C GLU A 165 3.52 21.35 -4.38
N ILE A 166 3.76 22.29 -3.45
CA ILE A 166 2.72 22.75 -2.53
C ILE A 166 1.94 23.91 -3.16
N LYS A 167 0.68 23.66 -3.53
CA LYS A 167 -0.26 24.64 -4.07
C LYS A 167 -1.25 25.13 -3.01
N GLY A 168 -2.01 26.18 -3.34
CA GLY A 168 -3.04 26.74 -2.45
C GLY A 168 -4.11 25.73 -2.03
N SER A 169 -4.42 24.74 -2.87
CA SER A 169 -5.34 23.65 -2.53
C SER A 169 -4.85 22.80 -1.35
N HIS A 170 -3.54 22.54 -1.26
CA HIS A 170 -2.94 21.83 -0.13
C HIS A 170 -3.05 22.66 1.15
N TRP A 171 -2.80 23.97 1.06
CA TRP A 171 -2.95 24.87 2.22
C TRP A 171 -4.38 24.90 2.72
N ALA A 172 -5.36 25.03 1.81
CA ALA A 172 -6.78 25.01 2.16
C ALA A 172 -7.17 23.69 2.84
N ARG A 173 -6.70 22.55 2.30
CA ARG A 173 -6.97 21.23 2.87
C ARG A 173 -6.39 21.08 4.28
N VAL A 174 -5.14 21.49 4.49
CA VAL A 174 -4.49 21.41 5.82
C VAL A 174 -5.12 22.38 6.82
N ALA A 175 -5.46 23.60 6.39
CA ALA A 175 -6.19 24.56 7.23
C ALA A 175 -7.56 24.01 7.66
N PHE A 176 -8.29 23.42 6.73
CA PHE A 176 -9.56 22.74 7.02
C PHE A 176 -9.39 21.60 8.01
N LEU A 177 -8.43 20.69 7.77
CA LEU A 177 -8.16 19.57 8.68
C LEU A 177 -7.81 20.05 10.09
N ARG A 178 -7.02 21.14 10.19
CA ARG A 178 -6.67 21.74 11.47
C ARG A 178 -7.88 22.36 12.17
N LEU A 179 -8.73 23.06 11.45
CA LEU A 179 -9.99 23.61 11.97
C LEU A 179 -10.88 22.48 12.50
N CYS A 180 -11.09 21.42 11.71
CA CYS A 180 -11.84 20.24 12.15
C CYS A 180 -11.24 19.65 13.43
N PHE A 181 -9.91 19.56 13.52
CA PHE A 181 -9.25 19.02 14.70
C PHE A 181 -9.50 19.84 15.98
N VAL A 182 -9.69 21.16 15.86
CA VAL A 182 -9.99 22.06 16.99
C VAL A 182 -11.48 22.08 17.34
N GLU A 183 -12.36 22.09 16.34
CA GLU A 183 -13.81 22.25 16.56
C GLU A 183 -14.52 20.94 16.92
N PHE A 184 -14.13 19.79 16.34
CA PHE A 184 -14.80 18.51 16.61
C PHE A 184 -14.86 18.11 18.09
N PRO A 185 -13.78 18.25 18.89
CA PRO A 185 -13.83 17.92 20.32
C PRO A 185 -14.85 18.77 21.10
N LYS A 186 -15.13 20.01 20.65
CA LYS A 186 -16.13 20.88 21.28
C LYS A 186 -17.55 20.38 21.03
N LEU A 187 -17.80 19.80 19.86
CA LEU A 187 -19.10 19.22 19.50
C LEU A 187 -19.36 17.88 20.21
N SER A 188 -18.31 17.14 20.57
CA SER A 188 -18.45 15.88 21.33
C SER A 188 -18.78 16.07 22.81
N LYS A 189 -18.59 17.29 23.34
CA LYS A 189 -19.10 17.67 24.65
C LYS A 189 -20.55 18.10 24.42
N GLY A 190 -21.50 17.22 24.76
CA GLY A 190 -22.92 17.55 24.69
C GLY A 190 -23.23 18.83 25.47
N PRO A 191 -24.44 19.43 25.29
CA PRO A 191 -24.82 20.60 26.06
C PRO A 191 -24.63 20.26 27.53
N GLU A 192 -23.70 20.95 28.20
CA GLU A 192 -23.53 20.80 29.63
C GLU A 192 -24.87 21.18 30.24
N THR A 193 -25.65 20.18 30.65
CA THR A 193 -26.85 20.38 31.45
C THR A 193 -26.40 21.15 32.67
N GLY A 194 -26.73 22.43 32.71
CA GLY A 194 -26.40 23.33 33.80
C GLY A 194 -26.84 22.71 35.12
N SER A 195 -25.87 22.15 35.85
CA SER A 195 -26.02 21.88 37.27
C SER A 195 -25.78 23.21 37.96
N ALA A 196 -26.90 23.82 38.33
CA ALA A 196 -27.10 24.91 39.28
C ALA A 196 -25.84 25.47 39.96
N GLU A 197 -25.66 26.77 39.77
CA GLU A 197 -25.22 27.70 40.82
C GLU A 197 -25.76 27.27 42.19
N ASN A 198 -24.86 26.86 43.07
CA ASN A 198 -25.05 27.04 44.50
C ASN A 198 -24.04 28.09 44.95
N THR A 199 -24.52 29.32 44.99
CA THR A 199 -24.01 30.40 45.82
C THR A 199 -24.08 29.96 47.28
N SER A 200 -22.93 29.77 47.91
CA SER A 200 -22.82 29.70 49.36
C SER A 200 -21.68 30.60 49.80
N THR A 201 -22.07 31.84 50.08
CA THR A 201 -21.33 32.84 50.86
C THR A 201 -20.91 32.23 52.20
N ALA A 202 -19.61 32.25 52.50
CA ALA A 202 -19.12 32.15 53.87
C ALA A 202 -17.94 33.11 54.02
N THR A 203 -18.29 34.30 54.51
CA THR A 203 -17.41 35.27 55.15
C THR A 203 -16.63 34.62 56.29
N ASN A 204 -15.33 34.86 56.37
CA ASN A 204 -14.63 35.05 57.64
C ASN A 204 -13.45 36.00 57.40
N ASP A 205 -13.52 37.13 58.10
CA ASP A 205 -12.55 38.20 58.16
C ASP A 205 -11.28 37.83 58.95
N ALA A 206 -10.26 38.64 58.68
CA ALA A 206 -9.18 39.09 59.56
C ALA A 206 -7.97 38.15 59.77
N LEU A 207 -6.81 38.53 59.19
CA LEU A 207 -5.78 39.29 59.91
C LEU A 207 -4.56 39.57 58.99
N THR A 208 -4.30 40.86 58.80
CA THR A 208 -2.99 41.54 58.73
C THR A 208 -1.72 40.71 58.50
N ASN A 209 -0.95 41.04 57.44
CA ASN A 209 0.36 41.67 57.67
C ASN A 209 0.94 42.32 56.41
N ASP A 210 1.32 43.58 56.57
CA ASP A 210 2.24 44.33 55.73
C ASP A 210 3.55 43.58 55.51
N ASN A 211 4.05 43.57 54.28
CA ASN A 211 5.44 44.02 54.10
C ASN A 211 5.72 44.46 52.66
N THR A 212 5.92 45.76 52.52
CA THR A 212 6.56 46.43 51.41
C THR A 212 8.01 45.98 51.24
N ASN A 213 8.45 45.68 50.02
CA ASN A 213 9.80 46.01 49.59
C ASN A 213 9.93 46.03 48.06
N THR A 214 9.83 47.24 47.53
CA THR A 214 10.38 47.67 46.24
C THR A 214 11.91 47.66 46.32
N PRO A 215 12.63 47.39 45.21
CA PRO A 215 13.75 48.27 44.91
C PRO A 215 13.67 48.85 43.50
N VAL A 216 13.85 50.17 43.50
CA VAL A 216 14.07 51.06 42.38
C VAL A 216 15.50 50.88 41.86
N GLY A 217 15.61 50.71 40.54
CA GLY A 217 16.59 51.37 39.65
C GLY A 217 18.07 51.03 39.77
N GLN A 218 18.68 50.67 38.63
CA GLN A 218 19.82 51.43 38.13
C GLN A 218 20.05 51.25 36.62
N ARG A 219 20.40 52.38 36.00
CA ARG A 219 20.58 52.69 34.58
C ARG A 219 22.02 53.18 34.48
N GLN A 220 22.85 52.61 33.61
CA GLN A 220 24.09 53.22 33.09
C GLN A 220 24.54 52.41 31.84
N GLN A 221 24.47 53.01 30.64
CA GLN A 221 25.54 53.69 29.90
C GLN A 221 26.56 52.69 29.30
N LEU A 222 26.60 52.46 27.98
CA LEU A 222 27.29 53.26 26.93
C LEU A 222 28.78 53.47 27.24
N SER A 223 29.66 52.77 26.51
CA SER A 223 30.98 53.22 26.06
C SER A 223 31.51 52.23 25.01
N GLU A 224 31.78 52.78 23.82
CA GLU A 224 32.75 52.43 22.76
C GLU A 224 32.77 51.00 22.16
#